data_AF-A0A2D5EF08-F1
#
_entry.id   AF-A0A2D5EF08-F1
#
_cell.length_a   1.000
_cell.length_b   1.000
_cell.length_c   1.000
_cell.angle_alpha   90.00
_cell.angle_beta   90.00
_cell.angle_gamma   90.00
#
_symmetry.space_group_name_H-M   'P 1'
#
loop_
_entity.id
_entity.type
_entity.pdbx_description
1 polymer ?
#
loop_
_entity_poly.entity_id
_entity_poly.type
_entity_poly.pdbx_seq_one_letter_code
_entity_poly.pdbx_strand_id
1 'polypeptide(L)'
;MHKEPGHTTLDEMRSQWRLMTVYERFEQVVALVLSAVIAVIIVVSLIQLIRLVFTLLVMDALNPTDHKAFQMVFGATMTLLIAMEFKHSIVKVALRKESIIQVKTVILIAILALARKFIILDPDIDPAKLAALAGTILALGLTYWLMRERDDRMSEQLDHGSL
;
A
#
# COMPACT_ATOMS: atom_id res chain seq x y z
N MET A 1 22.10 -27.78 54.05
CA MET A 1 21.47 -26.46 54.22
C MET A 1 22.24 -25.44 53.37
N HIS A 2 21.79 -25.17 52.14
CA HIS A 2 22.21 -24.00 51.38
C HIS A 2 21.07 -23.64 50.41
N LYS A 3 20.68 -22.37 50.44
CA LYS A 3 19.50 -21.74 49.84
C LYS A 3 20.06 -20.68 48.88
N GLU A 4 19.77 -20.75 47.58
CA GLU A 4 19.06 -19.72 46.77
C GLU A 4 19.91 -19.36 45.52
N PRO A 5 19.37 -18.70 44.46
CA PRO A 5 17.99 -18.70 43.97
C PRO A 5 17.85 -18.84 42.43
N GLY A 6 16.70 -19.33 41.97
CA GLY A 6 16.27 -19.27 40.56
C GLY A 6 15.47 -18.01 40.25
N HIS A 7 16.13 -16.85 40.14
CA HIS A 7 15.49 -15.59 39.76
C HIS A 7 16.26 -14.91 38.64
N THR A 8 15.87 -15.11 37.37
CA THR A 8 16.15 -14.15 36.27
C THR A 8 15.38 -14.42 34.97
N THR A 9 14.88 -15.64 34.70
CA THR A 9 14.26 -15.94 33.40
C THR A 9 12.76 -15.63 33.30
N LEU A 10 12.02 -15.72 34.42
CA LEU A 10 10.57 -15.52 34.41
C LEU A 10 10.14 -14.05 34.36
N ASP A 11 10.96 -13.13 34.85
CA ASP A 11 10.67 -11.69 34.84
C ASP A 11 10.94 -11.04 33.47
N GLU A 12 11.94 -11.52 32.73
CA GLU A 12 12.18 -11.10 31.34
C GLU A 12 11.01 -11.52 30.42
N MET A 13 10.54 -12.77 30.56
CA MET A 13 9.36 -13.25 29.83
C MET A 13 8.11 -12.42 30.16
N ARG A 14 7.86 -12.08 31.42
CA ARG A 14 6.66 -11.30 31.80
C ARG A 14 6.68 -9.86 31.31
N SER A 15 7.86 -9.26 31.17
CA SER A 15 8.01 -7.90 30.64
C SER A 15 7.79 -7.84 29.12
N GLN A 16 8.26 -8.83 28.36
CA GLN A 16 7.98 -8.95 26.92
C GLN A 16 6.48 -9.13 26.66
N TRP A 17 5.80 -9.99 27.42
CA TRP A 17 4.36 -10.22 27.25
C TRP A 17 3.52 -8.96 27.53
N ARG A 18 3.92 -8.14 28.51
CA ARG A 18 3.21 -6.91 28.87
C ARG A 18 3.51 -5.73 27.94
N LEU A 19 4.72 -5.68 27.36
CA LEU A 19 5.10 -4.69 26.35
C LEU A 19 4.42 -4.97 25.00
N MET A 20 4.27 -6.25 24.62
CA MET A 20 3.53 -6.65 23.42
C MET A 20 2.08 -6.17 23.45
N THR A 21 1.37 -6.28 24.58
CA THR A 21 -0.05 -5.87 24.66
C THR A 21 -0.26 -4.36 24.58
N VAL A 22 0.68 -3.55 25.09
CA VAL A 22 0.60 -2.08 24.99
C VAL A 22 0.85 -1.63 23.56
N TYR A 23 1.85 -2.23 22.90
CA TYR A 23 2.15 -1.98 21.50
C TYR A 23 0.96 -2.37 20.61
N GLU A 24 0.36 -3.55 20.82
CA GLU A 24 -0.82 -3.99 20.09
C GLU A 24 -2.02 -3.04 20.24
N ARG A 25 -2.29 -2.56 21.46
CA ARG A 25 -3.37 -1.58 21.68
C ARG A 25 -3.08 -0.25 21.00
N PHE A 26 -1.82 0.19 21.03
CA PHE A 26 -1.39 1.38 20.31
C PHE A 26 -1.59 1.22 18.80
N GLU A 27 -1.17 0.09 18.21
CA GLU A 27 -1.40 -0.22 16.79
C GLU A 27 -2.88 -0.23 16.42
N GLN A 28 -3.74 -0.82 17.26
CA GLN A 28 -5.19 -0.82 17.01
C GLN A 28 -5.79 0.59 17.00
N VAL A 29 -5.38 1.45 17.95
CA VAL A 29 -5.84 2.84 17.98
C VAL A 29 -5.37 3.59 16.75
N VAL A 30 -4.09 3.45 16.37
CA VAL A 30 -3.52 4.08 15.17
C VAL A 30 -4.22 3.59 13.91
N ALA A 31 -4.43 2.28 13.76
CA ALA A 31 -5.12 1.70 12.60
C ALA A 31 -6.57 2.16 12.50
N LEU A 32 -7.27 2.31 13.63
CA LEU A 32 -8.64 2.81 13.66
C LEU A 32 -8.71 4.28 13.22
N VAL A 33 -7.82 5.12 13.75
CA VAL A 33 -7.73 6.54 13.36
C VAL A 33 -7.38 6.67 11.88
N LEU A 34 -6.38 5.95 11.41
CA LEU A 34 -5.98 5.95 9.99
C LEU A 34 -7.11 5.47 9.09
N SER A 35 -7.82 4.40 9.46
CA SER A 35 -8.96 3.87 8.70
C SER A 35 -10.08 4.90 8.59
N ALA A 36 -10.38 5.63 9.68
CA ALA A 36 -11.37 6.70 9.66
C ALA A 36 -10.96 7.86 8.74
N VAL A 37 -9.71 8.32 8.84
CA VAL A 37 -9.18 9.40 7.98
C VAL A 37 -9.23 8.99 6.50
N ILE A 38 -8.76 7.80 6.17
CA ILE A 38 -8.77 7.30 4.78
C ILE A 38 -10.20 7.13 4.28
N ALA A 39 -11.14 6.69 5.10
CA ALA A 39 -12.55 6.60 4.72
C ALA A 39 -13.13 7.97 4.31
N VAL A 40 -12.80 9.03 5.06
CA VAL A 40 -13.19 10.41 4.70
C VAL A 40 -12.55 10.82 3.37
N ILE A 41 -11.26 10.55 3.18
CA ILE A 41 -10.54 10.85 1.94
C ILE A 41 -11.18 10.14 0.74
N ILE A 42 -11.57 8.86 0.88
CA ILE A 42 -12.24 8.09 -0.17
C ILE A 42 -13.56 8.76 -0.56
N VAL A 43 -14.41 9.11 0.41
CA VAL A 43 -15.70 9.76 0.14
C VAL A 43 -15.52 11.09 -0.58
N VAL A 44 -14.62 11.93 -0.07
CA VAL A 44 -14.30 13.24 -0.66
C VAL A 44 -13.72 13.10 -2.06
N SER A 45 -12.84 12.12 -2.28
CA SER A 45 -12.24 11.86 -3.60
C SER A 45 -13.26 11.31 -4.60
N LEU A 46 -14.18 10.45 -4.14
CA LEU A 46 -15.25 9.90 -4.99
C LEU A 46 -16.21 11.01 -5.45
N ILE A 47 -16.62 11.91 -4.55
CA ILE A 47 -17.47 13.04 -4.92
C ILE A 47 -16.77 13.93 -5.94
N GLN A 48 -15.48 14.24 -5.73
CA GLN A 48 -14.69 15.01 -6.68
C GLN A 48 -14.56 14.32 -8.03
N LEU A 49 -14.33 13.01 -8.05
CA LEU A 49 -14.24 12.24 -9.29
C LEU A 49 -15.56 12.26 -10.07
N ILE A 50 -16.70 12.07 -9.39
CA ILE A 50 -18.02 12.16 -10.02
C ILE A 50 -18.24 13.54 -10.62
N ARG A 51 -17.93 14.62 -9.89
CA ARG A 51 -18.03 15.99 -10.40
C ARG A 51 -17.12 16.21 -11.61
N LEU A 52 -15.87 15.74 -11.53
CA LEU A 52 -14.89 15.86 -12.61
C LEU A 52 -15.36 15.17 -13.89
N VAL A 53 -15.83 13.92 -13.77
CA VAL A 53 -16.38 13.16 -14.89
C VAL A 53 -17.62 13.86 -15.44
N PHE A 54 -18.53 14.34 -14.60
CA PHE A 54 -19.73 15.02 -15.06
C PHE A 54 -19.42 16.32 -15.81
N THR A 55 -18.53 17.16 -15.28
CA THR A 55 -18.15 18.41 -15.92
C THR A 55 -17.39 18.17 -17.22
N LEU A 56 -16.34 17.34 -17.20
CA LEU A 56 -15.47 17.17 -18.37
C LEU A 56 -16.12 16.31 -19.46
N LEU A 57 -16.77 15.20 -19.09
CA LEU A 57 -17.31 14.26 -20.06
C LEU A 57 -18.69 14.68 -20.61
N VAL A 58 -19.51 15.36 -19.81
CA VAL A 58 -20.89 15.70 -20.21
C VAL A 58 -21.00 17.14 -20.71
N MET A 59 -20.28 18.09 -20.11
CA MET A 59 -20.37 19.51 -20.50
C MET A 59 -19.28 19.92 -21.50
N ASP A 60 -18.08 19.32 -21.45
CA ASP A 60 -16.89 19.81 -22.16
C ASP A 60 -16.45 18.94 -23.36
N ALA A 61 -16.96 17.70 -23.47
CA ALA A 61 -16.62 16.73 -24.54
C ALA A 61 -17.05 17.15 -25.96
N LEU A 62 -17.57 18.36 -26.15
CA LEU A 62 -17.81 18.96 -27.46
C LEU A 62 -16.56 19.64 -28.05
N ASN A 63 -15.44 19.72 -27.32
CA ASN A 63 -14.18 20.28 -27.81
C ASN A 63 -13.09 19.20 -28.00
N PRO A 64 -12.59 18.97 -29.24
CA PRO A 64 -11.71 17.85 -29.59
C PRO A 64 -10.23 17.99 -29.13
N THR A 65 -9.97 18.41 -27.90
CA THR A 65 -8.61 18.58 -27.33
C THR A 65 -8.42 17.79 -26.02
N ASP A 66 -8.95 16.57 -25.98
CA ASP A 66 -9.40 15.92 -24.73
C ASP A 66 -8.33 15.12 -23.94
N HIS A 67 -7.08 15.10 -24.37
CA HIS A 67 -6.01 14.32 -23.70
C HIS A 67 -5.83 14.71 -22.23
N LYS A 68 -5.95 16.01 -21.91
CA LYS A 68 -5.82 16.50 -20.52
C LYS A 68 -6.99 16.09 -19.65
N ALA A 69 -8.22 16.05 -20.18
CA ALA A 69 -9.38 15.63 -19.41
C ALA A 69 -9.34 14.14 -19.05
N PHE A 70 -8.99 13.30 -20.02
CA PHE A 70 -8.78 11.86 -19.80
C PHE A 70 -7.68 11.63 -18.76
N GLN A 71 -6.54 12.33 -18.85
CA GLN A 71 -5.47 12.26 -17.85
C GLN A 71 -5.95 12.66 -16.44
N MET A 72 -6.76 13.72 -16.32
CA MET A 72 -7.31 14.16 -15.04
C MET A 72 -8.24 13.11 -14.43
N VAL A 73 -9.15 12.53 -15.21
CA VAL A 73 -10.09 11.50 -14.75
C VAL A 73 -9.36 10.21 -14.33
N PHE A 74 -8.43 9.72 -15.16
CA PHE A 74 -7.63 8.54 -14.80
C PHE A 74 -6.74 8.81 -13.58
N GLY A 75 -6.14 9.99 -13.48
CA GLY A 75 -5.33 10.39 -12.34
C GLY A 75 -6.12 10.45 -11.03
N ALA A 76 -7.33 10.99 -11.07
CA ALA A 76 -8.25 11.01 -9.93
C ALA A 76 -8.73 9.60 -9.55
N THR A 77 -9.03 8.76 -10.54
CA THR A 77 -9.43 7.36 -10.34
C THR A 77 -8.31 6.55 -9.69
N MET A 78 -7.07 6.68 -10.17
CA MET A 78 -5.90 6.03 -9.56
C MET A 78 -5.68 6.50 -8.13
N THR A 79 -5.86 7.79 -7.84
CA THR A 79 -5.77 8.31 -6.46
C THR A 79 -6.81 7.65 -5.55
N LEU A 80 -8.04 7.43 -6.05
CA LEU A 80 -9.08 6.73 -5.32
C LEU A 80 -8.74 5.24 -5.10
N LEU A 81 -8.22 4.55 -6.12
CA LEU A 81 -7.75 3.17 -6.01
C LEU A 81 -6.65 3.05 -4.94
N ILE A 82 -5.66 3.94 -4.95
CA ILE A 82 -4.59 3.99 -3.93
C ILE A 82 -5.18 4.10 -2.53
N ALA A 83 -6.15 4.99 -2.31
CA ALA A 83 -6.78 5.17 -1.01
C ALA A 83 -7.57 3.93 -0.56
N MET A 84 -8.29 3.28 -1.48
CA MET A 84 -9.01 2.03 -1.18
C MET A 84 -8.06 0.88 -0.86
N GLU A 85 -6.97 0.74 -1.60
CA GLU A 85 -5.91 -0.25 -1.35
C GLU A 85 -5.23 0.00 0.01
N PHE A 86 -4.93 1.25 0.35
CA PHE A 86 -4.39 1.60 1.67
C PHE A 86 -5.34 1.27 2.81
N LYS A 87 -6.64 1.58 2.67
CA LYS A 87 -7.66 1.20 3.66
C LYS A 87 -7.69 -0.31 3.86
N HIS A 88 -7.71 -1.09 2.77
CA HIS A 88 -7.69 -2.55 2.83
C HIS A 88 -6.41 -3.04 3.53
N SER A 89 -5.25 -2.55 3.12
CA SER A 89 -3.95 -2.93 3.71
C SER A 89 -3.90 -2.69 5.22
N ILE A 90 -4.30 -1.49 5.68
CA ILE A 90 -4.34 -1.14 7.12
C ILE A 90 -5.33 -2.01 7.88
N VAL A 91 -6.54 -2.18 7.36
CA VAL A 91 -7.59 -2.98 8.00
C VAL A 91 -7.16 -4.45 8.09
N LYS A 92 -6.54 -5.00 7.03
CA LYS A 92 -6.03 -6.37 7.01
C LYS A 92 -4.94 -6.61 8.05
N VAL A 93 -4.00 -5.67 8.21
CA VAL A 93 -2.95 -5.73 9.25
C VAL A 93 -3.58 -5.64 10.65
N ALA A 94 -4.53 -4.73 10.85
CA ALA A 94 -5.21 -4.57 12.14
C ALA A 94 -6.05 -5.80 12.55
N LEU A 95 -6.65 -6.52 11.59
CA LEU A 95 -7.49 -7.70 11.84
C LEU A 95 -6.72 -9.01 12.02
N ARG A 96 -5.58 -9.20 11.33
CA ARG A 96 -4.91 -10.52 11.30
C ARG A 96 -3.87 -10.75 12.39
N LYS A 97 -3.51 -9.76 13.22
CA LYS A 97 -2.48 -9.88 14.27
C LYS A 97 -1.12 -10.42 13.77
N GLU A 98 -0.89 -10.43 12.46
CA GLU A 98 0.40 -10.82 11.90
C GLU A 98 1.24 -9.55 11.81
N SER A 99 2.25 -9.49 12.67
CA SER A 99 3.25 -8.42 12.84
C SER A 99 4.17 -8.22 11.62
N ILE A 100 3.67 -8.45 10.39
CA ILE A 100 4.42 -8.19 9.17
C ILE A 100 3.44 -7.53 8.21
N ILE A 101 3.55 -6.21 8.07
CA ILE A 101 2.96 -5.47 6.95
C ILE A 101 3.33 -6.26 5.70
N GLN A 102 2.34 -6.82 5.01
CA GLN A 102 2.59 -7.72 3.89
C GLN A 102 3.36 -6.93 2.83
N VAL A 103 4.69 -7.13 2.78
CA VAL A 103 5.62 -6.28 2.00
C VAL A 103 5.21 -6.26 0.52
N LYS A 104 4.62 -7.36 0.05
CA LYS A 104 3.95 -7.49 -1.25
C LYS A 104 2.90 -6.43 -1.51
N THR A 105 1.97 -6.22 -0.58
CA THR A 105 0.88 -5.25 -0.72
C THR A 105 1.43 -3.83 -0.76
N VAL A 106 2.45 -3.51 0.05
CA VAL A 106 3.09 -2.19 0.04
C VAL A 106 3.82 -1.93 -1.27
N ILE A 107 4.56 -2.92 -1.78
CA ILE A 107 5.26 -2.80 -3.08
C ILE A 107 4.24 -2.65 -4.22
N LEU A 108 3.13 -3.38 -4.18
CA LEU A 108 2.08 -3.24 -5.18
C LEU A 108 1.46 -1.83 -5.17
N ILE A 109 1.20 -1.27 -3.99
CA ILE A 109 0.73 0.10 -3.83
C ILE A 109 1.76 1.11 -4.34
N ALA A 110 3.06 0.87 -4.09
CA ALA A 110 4.13 1.73 -4.59
C ALA A 110 4.20 1.74 -6.13
N ILE A 111 4.05 0.57 -6.76
CA ILE A 111 3.97 0.45 -8.22
C ILE A 111 2.75 1.20 -8.75
N LEU A 112 1.58 1.04 -8.12
CA LEU A 112 0.35 1.74 -8.51
C LEU A 112 0.46 3.26 -8.33
N ALA A 113 1.14 3.72 -7.29
CA ALA A 113 1.43 5.15 -7.07
C ALA A 113 2.37 5.73 -8.14
N LEU A 114 3.33 4.95 -8.64
CA LEU A 114 4.19 5.37 -9.76
C LEU A 114 3.46 5.32 -11.10
N ALA A 115 2.58 4.35 -11.31
CA ALA A 115 1.73 4.29 -12.50
C ALA A 115 0.90 5.57 -12.64
N ARG A 116 0.41 6.14 -11.52
CA ARG A 116 -0.23 7.47 -11.52
C ARG A 116 0.71 8.55 -12.06
N LYS A 117 1.97 8.63 -11.61
CA LYS A 117 2.93 9.63 -12.12
C LYS A 117 3.19 9.49 -13.63
N PHE A 118 3.12 8.28 -14.17
CA PHE A 118 3.26 8.02 -15.60
C PHE A 118 2.02 8.44 -16.40
N ILE A 119 0.81 8.28 -15.86
CA ILE A 119 -0.44 8.66 -16.55
C ILE A 119 -0.59 10.19 -16.66
N ILE A 120 -0.21 10.94 -15.63
CA ILE A 120 -0.27 12.43 -15.63
C ILE A 120 0.97 13.04 -16.32
N LEU A 121 1.77 12.24 -17.02
CA LEU A 121 2.96 12.73 -17.69
C LEU A 121 2.58 13.64 -18.86
N ASP A 122 3.14 14.84 -18.87
CA ASP A 122 2.96 15.79 -19.97
C ASP A 122 3.73 15.28 -21.20
N PRO A 123 3.14 15.32 -22.41
CA PRO A 123 3.83 14.98 -23.65
C PRO A 123 5.14 15.76 -23.90
N ASP A 124 5.31 16.97 -23.37
CA ASP A 124 6.53 17.80 -23.53
C ASP A 124 7.59 17.61 -22.41
N ILE A 125 7.66 16.40 -21.83
CA ILE A 125 8.61 16.09 -20.77
C ILE A 125 10.07 16.03 -21.27
N ASP A 126 10.96 16.64 -20.49
CA ASP A 126 12.42 16.47 -20.61
C ASP A 126 12.81 14.98 -20.66
N PRO A 127 13.49 14.52 -21.73
CA PRO A 127 13.93 13.13 -21.89
C PRO A 127 14.66 12.56 -20.66
N ALA A 128 15.41 13.39 -19.93
CA ALA A 128 16.11 12.97 -18.72
C ALA A 128 15.14 12.54 -17.60
N LYS A 129 14.02 13.27 -17.44
CA LYS A 129 12.99 12.93 -16.43
C LYS A 129 12.22 11.68 -16.82
N LEU A 130 11.91 11.51 -18.11
CA LEU A 130 11.28 10.30 -18.63
C LEU A 130 12.17 9.06 -18.40
N ALA A 131 13.46 9.18 -18.67
CA ALA A 131 14.44 8.10 -18.41
C ALA A 131 14.54 7.76 -16.92
N ALA A 132 14.55 8.76 -16.02
CA ALA A 132 14.55 8.54 -14.58
C ALA A 132 13.28 7.82 -14.08
N LEU A 133 12.11 8.19 -14.62
CA LEU A 133 10.84 7.50 -14.35
C LEU A 133 10.87 6.04 -14.81
N ALA A 134 11.33 5.79 -16.04
CA ALA A 134 11.47 4.43 -16.58
C ALA A 134 12.44 3.59 -15.73
N GLY A 135 13.59 4.13 -15.35
CA GLY A 135 14.55 3.45 -14.48
C GLY A 135 13.97 3.11 -13.10
N THR A 136 13.18 4.02 -12.52
CA THR A 136 12.49 3.78 -11.24
C THR A 136 11.47 2.64 -11.35
N ILE A 137 10.66 2.65 -12.42
CA ILE A 137 9.66 1.60 -12.68
C ILE A 137 10.34 0.24 -12.88
N LEU A 138 11.44 0.19 -13.65
CA LEU A 138 12.21 -1.04 -13.86
C LEU A 138 12.81 -1.57 -12.55
N ALA A 139 13.39 -0.70 -11.71
CA ALA A 139 13.96 -1.10 -10.43
C ALA A 139 12.91 -1.70 -9.48
N LEU A 140 11.71 -1.10 -9.43
CA LEU A 140 10.61 -1.63 -8.62
C LEU A 140 9.97 -2.89 -9.20
N GLY A 141 9.87 -2.98 -10.53
CA GLY A 141 9.47 -4.21 -11.22
C GLY A 141 10.40 -5.37 -10.90
N LEU A 142 11.72 -5.12 -10.91
CA LEU A 142 12.72 -6.12 -10.54
C LEU A 142 12.62 -6.52 -9.06
N THR A 143 12.42 -5.55 -8.17
CA THR A 143 12.21 -5.80 -6.74
C THR A 143 10.98 -6.67 -6.49
N TYR A 144 9.88 -6.40 -7.21
CA TYR A 144 8.66 -7.20 -7.14
C TYR A 144 8.88 -8.62 -7.68
N TRP A 145 9.57 -8.76 -8.81
CA TRP A 145 9.89 -10.08 -9.38
C TRP A 145 10.74 -10.93 -8.45
N LEU A 146 11.82 -10.38 -7.88
CA LEU A 146 12.68 -11.08 -6.93
C LEU A 146 11.94 -11.53 -5.67
N MET A 147 11.02 -10.71 -5.18
CA MET A 147 10.19 -11.09 -4.03
C MET A 147 9.24 -12.23 -4.41
N ARG A 148 8.56 -12.13 -5.56
CA ARG A 148 7.65 -13.18 -6.06
C ARG A 148 8.38 -14.52 -6.27
N GLU A 149 9.56 -14.50 -6.87
CA GLU A 149 10.38 -15.70 -7.12
C GLU A 149 10.74 -16.43 -5.81
N ARG A 150 10.96 -15.68 -4.71
CA ARG A 150 11.22 -16.29 -3.39
C ARG A 150 10.01 -17.04 -2.86
N ASP A 151 8.81 -16.51 -3.08
CA ASP A 151 7.58 -17.12 -2.60
C ASP A 151 7.22 -18.38 -3.38
N ASP A 152 7.33 -18.32 -4.71
CA ASP A 152 7.02 -19.45 -5.60
C ASP A 152 7.93 -20.65 -5.26
N ARG A 153 9.22 -20.39 -4.98
CA ARG A 153 10.19 -21.41 -4.52
C ARG A 153 9.87 -21.99 -3.14
N MET A 154 9.30 -21.21 -2.23
CA MET A 154 8.89 -21.72 -0.90
C MET A 154 7.66 -22.62 -0.99
N SER A 155 6.70 -22.31 -1.88
CA SER A 155 5.54 -23.17 -2.12
C SER A 155 5.92 -24.52 -2.75
N GLU A 156 6.90 -24.53 -3.67
CA GLU A 156 7.34 -25.76 -4.35
C GLU A 156 8.07 -26.73 -3.42
N GLN A 157 8.78 -26.22 -2.40
CA GLN A 157 9.42 -27.04 -1.36
C GLN A 157 8.42 -27.68 -0.39
N LEU A 158 7.27 -27.04 -0.13
CA LEU A 158 6.24 -27.59 0.75
C LEU A 158 5.47 -28.74 0.10
N ASP A 159 5.29 -28.71 -1.23
CA ASP A 159 4.57 -29.74 -1.99
C ASP A 159 5.41 -31.02 -2.19
N HIS A 160 6.74 -30.87 -2.33
CA HIS A 160 7.67 -32.01 -2.45
C HIS A 160 8.10 -32.62 -1.11
N GLY A 161 7.88 -31.96 0.02
CA GLY A 161 8.15 -32.52 1.36
C GLY A 161 7.01 -33.39 1.92
N SER A 162 5.88 -33.48 1.21
CA SER A 162 4.67 -34.23 1.62
C SER A 162 4.42 -35.52 0.83
N LEU A 163 5.39 -35.98 0.03
CA LEU A 163 5.40 -37.28 -0.65
C LEU A 163 6.52 -38.16 -0.08
#